data_AF-A0A971XW48-F1
#
_entry.id   AF-A0A971XW48-F1
#
_cell.length_a   1.000
_cell.length_b   1.000
_cell.length_c   1.000
_cell.angle_alpha   90.00
_cell.angle_beta   90.00
_cell.angle_gamma   90.00
#
_symmetry.space_group_name_H-M   'P 1'
#
loop_
_entity.id
_entity.type
_entity.pdbx_description
1 polymer ?
#
loop_
_entity_poly.entity_id
_entity_poly.type
_entity_poly.pdbx_seq_one_letter_code
_entity_poly.pdbx_strand_id
1 'polypeptide(L)'
;MDRYSEIMEELEYVTDHDGFVETCLDLRDSMYFYDKGLILAGYASSVEMMMSFAMFWAALEAPEESPEVFDRIEDIIYNLEDRLRDDDVTMDVAALIETFLQTSGWVLSQRFVVFRHMFEAYRDSRYNLEENPDKLLREAQTLVEKDNHRAAELVGQVGAMALRGAAIRPVWLLIAKPRLQMWLRGVLGVAQNFAAASHFSFPVDAADRERQKWRPDTGKPVVDLKAFRNLRYPMMPSDIPSILRREEIDDDLLELFVGGPLHQEAAARLIAAGDSVKDVLLAVLATEELFEEREASIGSQWVLTNVLEILSKLEEPETISVLLDLLCRIPQGEALYLQVLEFLLNYKEEAAEAAAAKLKGERLSVEEALAVTDFLSRVRPAEVYPVLVRLLDKVDTWDEQLAVARSLIQTGDVRAVPHLRRLGTALADSPYSKIAQEFLAYAARQMKNGSRGSRRVLGKVREMRQANGCSRPRAKVGRTSSGGRSGRRM
;
A
#
# COMPACT_ATOMS: atom_id res chain seq x y z
N MET A 1 -17.81 23.21 33.78
CA MET A 1 -16.58 22.59 33.27
C MET A 1 -16.99 21.24 32.75
N ASP A 2 -17.13 21.21 31.43
CA ASP A 2 -17.39 20.02 30.64
C ASP A 2 -16.08 19.25 30.53
N ARG A 3 -16.13 17.93 30.41
CA ARG A 3 -14.93 17.08 30.54
C ARG A 3 -13.94 17.35 29.42
N TYR A 4 -14.45 17.65 28.22
CA TYR A 4 -13.60 18.01 27.10
C TYR A 4 -12.83 19.30 27.35
N SER A 5 -13.40 20.29 28.07
CA SER A 5 -12.71 21.56 28.34
C SER A 5 -11.48 21.38 29.22
N GLU A 6 -11.57 20.55 30.27
CA GLU A 6 -10.43 20.24 31.16
C GLU A 6 -9.31 19.52 30.40
N ILE A 7 -9.67 18.62 29.47
CA ILE A 7 -8.69 17.92 28.63
C ILE A 7 -8.07 18.88 27.60
N MET A 8 -8.85 19.81 27.06
CA MET A 8 -8.34 20.84 26.15
C MET A 8 -7.34 21.77 26.81
N GLU A 9 -7.56 22.17 28.07
CA GLU A 9 -6.60 22.97 28.84
C GLU A 9 -5.27 22.21 29.03
N GLU A 10 -5.31 20.93 29.39
CA GLU A 10 -4.10 20.10 29.51
C GLU A 10 -3.43 19.88 28.14
N LEU A 11 -4.21 19.66 27.08
CA LEU A 11 -3.67 19.49 25.73
C LEU A 11 -2.95 20.76 25.27
N GLU A 12 -3.51 21.94 25.52
CA GLU A 12 -2.86 23.21 25.21
C GLU A 12 -1.55 23.38 25.95
N TYR A 13 -1.54 23.05 27.24
CA TYR A 13 -0.34 23.12 28.06
C TYR A 13 0.74 22.14 27.60
N VAL A 14 0.42 20.84 27.49
CA VAL A 14 1.41 19.81 27.10
C VAL A 14 1.97 20.03 25.68
N THR A 15 1.30 20.81 24.84
CA THR A 15 1.72 21.17 23.48
C THR A 15 2.31 22.58 23.37
N ASP A 16 2.57 23.26 24.49
CA ASP A 16 3.46 24.42 24.54
C ASP A 16 4.91 24.00 24.88
N HIS A 17 5.85 24.94 24.78
CA HIS A 17 7.27 24.68 25.03
C HIS A 17 7.53 24.08 26.43
N ASP A 18 6.99 24.71 27.48
CA ASP A 18 7.25 24.33 28.86
C ASP A 18 6.62 22.97 29.18
N GLY A 19 5.37 22.75 28.76
CA GLY A 19 4.66 21.50 28.95
C GLY A 19 5.27 20.33 28.16
N PHE A 20 5.83 20.59 26.97
CA PHE A 20 6.62 19.58 26.24
C PHE A 20 7.85 19.15 27.04
N VAL A 21 8.63 20.12 27.54
CA VAL A 21 9.84 19.84 28.31
C VAL A 21 9.48 19.12 29.61
N GLU A 22 8.50 19.61 30.36
CA GLU A 22 8.05 18.99 31.60
C GLU A 22 7.58 17.55 31.36
N THR A 23 6.73 17.33 30.35
CA THR A 23 6.22 15.98 30.05
C THR A 23 7.33 15.03 29.63
N CYS A 24 8.31 15.49 28.85
CA CYS A 24 9.46 14.66 28.47
C CYS A 24 10.36 14.33 29.68
N LEU A 25 10.53 15.25 30.62
CA LEU A 25 11.28 15.02 31.87
C LEU A 25 10.54 14.03 32.77
N ASP A 26 9.23 14.19 32.94
CA ASP A 26 8.36 13.25 33.65
C ASP A 26 8.49 11.83 33.07
N LEU A 27 8.43 11.70 31.75
CA LEU A 27 8.58 10.43 31.05
C LEU A 27 9.96 9.82 31.28
N ARG A 28 11.02 10.62 31.15
CA ARG A 28 12.40 10.19 31.43
C ARG A 28 12.52 9.65 32.85
N ASP A 29 11.98 10.35 33.83
CA ASP A 29 12.10 10.00 35.25
C ASP A 29 11.30 8.74 35.61
N SER A 30 10.30 8.38 34.80
CA SER A 30 9.55 7.12 34.92
C SER A 30 10.22 5.90 34.28
N MET A 31 11.29 6.09 33.48
CA MET A 31 11.96 5.03 32.73
C MET A 31 13.18 4.47 33.47
N TYR A 32 13.36 3.13 33.42
CA TYR A 32 14.54 2.46 33.99
C TYR A 32 15.85 2.72 33.23
N PHE A 33 15.77 3.06 31.94
CA PHE A 33 16.90 3.42 31.09
C PHE A 33 16.53 4.58 30.17
N TYR A 34 17.52 5.42 29.86
CA TYR A 34 17.31 6.57 28.97
C TYR A 34 17.29 6.13 27.51
N ASP A 35 16.15 6.33 26.84
CA ASP A 35 16.02 6.20 25.40
C ASP A 35 15.20 7.39 24.85
N LYS A 36 15.86 8.23 24.05
CA LYS A 36 15.26 9.43 23.45
C LYS A 36 14.06 9.09 22.56
N GLY A 37 14.14 8.02 21.78
CA GLY A 37 13.05 7.61 20.89
C GLY A 37 11.82 7.15 21.68
N LEU A 38 12.05 6.43 22.78
CA LEU A 38 10.99 5.95 23.65
C LEU A 38 10.27 7.10 24.39
N ILE A 39 11.02 8.10 24.85
CA ILE A 39 10.45 9.31 25.47
C ILE A 39 9.56 10.05 24.48
N LEU A 40 10.05 10.30 23.25
CA LEU A 40 9.28 11.01 22.22
C LEU A 40 8.03 10.23 21.77
N ALA A 41 8.13 8.91 21.67
CA ALA A 41 6.97 8.06 21.41
C ALA A 41 5.95 8.09 22.55
N GLY A 42 6.40 8.10 23.81
CA GLY A 42 5.54 8.25 24.98
C GLY A 42 4.85 9.62 25.04
N TYR A 43 5.57 10.69 24.66
CA TYR A 43 5.00 12.04 24.53
C TYR A 43 3.92 12.07 23.44
N ALA A 44 4.23 11.57 22.24
CA ALA A 44 3.28 11.50 21.13
C ALA A 44 2.00 10.74 21.52
N SER A 45 2.15 9.56 22.16
CA SER A 45 1.03 8.76 22.65
C SER A 45 0.17 9.52 23.68
N SER A 46 0.79 10.34 24.53
CA SER A 46 0.07 11.18 25.50
C SER A 46 -0.77 12.24 24.81
N VAL A 47 -0.21 12.91 23.79
CA VAL A 47 -0.95 13.89 22.97
C VAL A 47 -2.10 13.22 22.22
N GLU A 48 -1.88 12.05 21.61
CA GLU A 48 -2.94 11.28 20.92
C GLU A 48 -4.09 10.88 21.84
N MET A 49 -3.75 10.42 23.04
CA MET A 49 -4.75 10.07 24.04
C MET A 49 -5.61 11.29 24.41
N MET A 50 -4.99 12.43 24.71
CA MET A 50 -5.71 13.66 25.06
C MET A 50 -6.58 14.16 23.90
N MET A 51 -6.07 14.17 22.67
CA MET A 51 -6.86 14.48 21.47
C MET A 51 -8.09 13.57 21.38
N SER A 52 -7.88 12.26 21.46
CA SER A 52 -8.96 11.28 21.28
C SER A 52 -10.04 11.39 22.36
N PHE A 53 -9.67 11.68 23.62
CA PHE A 53 -10.62 11.87 24.70
C PHE A 53 -11.35 13.20 24.63
N ALA A 54 -10.66 14.30 24.30
CA ALA A 54 -11.30 15.58 24.07
C ALA A 54 -12.34 15.47 22.95
N MET A 55 -11.98 14.81 21.84
CA MET A 55 -12.88 14.61 20.71
C MET A 55 -14.08 13.73 21.06
N PHE A 56 -13.87 12.65 21.81
CA PHE A 56 -14.94 11.78 22.29
C PHE A 56 -15.91 12.51 23.21
N TRP A 57 -15.41 13.23 24.22
CA TRP A 57 -16.26 13.97 25.15
C TRP A 57 -17.00 15.10 24.45
N ALA A 58 -16.37 15.83 23.53
CA ALA A 58 -17.05 16.85 22.73
C ALA A 58 -18.17 16.24 21.89
N ALA A 59 -17.96 15.08 21.26
CA ALA A 59 -18.99 14.36 20.52
C ALA A 59 -20.20 13.92 21.37
N LEU A 60 -19.99 13.69 22.67
CA LEU A 60 -21.04 13.29 23.61
C LEU A 60 -21.74 14.48 24.29
N GLU A 61 -20.97 15.35 24.94
CA GLU A 61 -21.47 16.43 25.81
C GLU A 61 -21.94 17.66 25.03
N ALA A 62 -21.26 18.00 23.93
CA ALA A 62 -21.52 19.19 23.14
C ALA A 62 -21.50 18.90 21.63
N PRO A 63 -22.41 18.06 21.10
CA PRO A 63 -22.37 17.60 19.72
C PRO A 63 -22.48 18.72 18.67
N GLU A 64 -23.15 19.83 19.01
CA GLU A 64 -23.26 21.02 18.15
C GLU A 64 -21.94 21.83 18.12
N GLU A 65 -21.23 21.89 19.23
CA GLU A 65 -19.95 22.62 19.39
C GLU A 65 -18.73 21.75 19.07
N SER A 66 -18.90 20.43 18.93
CA SER A 66 -17.80 19.51 18.68
C SER A 66 -16.96 19.83 17.42
N PRO A 67 -17.51 20.38 16.32
CA PRO A 67 -16.69 20.86 15.21
C PRO A 67 -15.69 21.94 15.61
N GLU A 68 -16.10 22.90 16.44
CA GLU A 68 -15.22 23.98 16.92
C GLU A 68 -14.11 23.43 17.83
N VAL A 69 -14.43 22.42 18.66
CA VAL A 69 -13.42 21.72 19.45
C VAL A 69 -12.42 20.99 18.55
N PHE A 70 -12.90 20.35 17.48
CA PHE A 70 -12.04 19.64 16.54
C PHE A 70 -11.14 20.62 15.78
N ASP A 71 -11.67 21.76 15.35
CA ASP A 71 -10.90 22.84 14.70
C ASP A 71 -9.83 23.41 15.65
N ARG A 72 -10.13 23.57 16.94
CA ARG A 72 -9.13 24.00 17.94
C ARG A 72 -8.01 22.98 18.14
N ILE A 73 -8.33 21.68 18.13
CA ILE A 73 -7.30 20.62 18.18
C ILE A 73 -6.47 20.63 16.91
N GLU A 74 -7.11 20.81 15.75
CA GLU A 74 -6.44 20.93 14.45
C GLU A 74 -5.41 22.07 14.46
N ASP A 75 -5.80 23.24 14.95
CA ASP A 75 -4.94 24.40 15.12
C ASP A 75 -3.75 24.12 16.04
N ILE A 76 -3.96 23.44 17.18
CA ILE A 76 -2.87 23.06 18.08
C ILE A 76 -1.87 22.15 17.36
N ILE A 77 -2.37 21.12 16.68
CA ILE A 77 -1.53 20.06 16.10
C ILE A 77 -0.78 20.52 14.85
N TYR A 78 -1.40 21.33 13.99
CA TYR A 78 -0.71 21.87 12.83
C TYR A 78 0.28 22.99 13.16
N ASN A 79 0.14 23.64 14.32
CA ASN A 79 1.08 24.67 14.78
C ASN A 79 2.07 24.16 15.85
N LEU A 80 2.24 22.84 16.02
CA LEU A 80 3.21 22.28 16.99
C LEU A 80 4.63 22.81 16.78
N GLU A 81 5.06 23.03 15.53
CA GLU A 81 6.39 23.58 15.24
C GLU A 81 6.60 24.96 15.89
N ASP A 82 5.62 25.85 15.74
CA ASP A 82 5.67 27.21 16.30
C ASP A 82 5.45 27.20 17.82
N ARG A 83 4.63 26.29 18.33
CA ARG A 83 4.32 26.20 19.77
C ARG A 83 5.45 25.63 20.60
N LEU A 84 6.24 24.71 20.03
CA LEU A 84 7.32 24.03 20.75
C LEU A 84 8.65 24.77 20.69
N ARG A 85 8.87 25.61 19.67
CA ARG A 85 10.12 26.37 19.54
C ARG A 85 10.08 27.63 20.41
N ASP A 86 11.17 27.84 21.14
CA ASP A 86 11.46 29.06 21.88
C ASP A 86 12.90 29.49 21.54
N ASP A 87 13.13 30.80 21.46
CA ASP A 87 14.40 31.41 21.04
C ASP A 87 15.51 31.25 22.10
N ASP A 88 15.15 31.09 23.38
CA ASP A 88 16.08 31.08 24.52
C ASP A 88 16.32 29.67 25.13
N VAL A 89 16.43 28.64 24.28
CA VAL A 89 16.54 27.23 24.72
C VAL A 89 17.95 26.65 24.64
N THR A 90 18.24 25.66 25.49
CA THR A 90 19.49 24.89 25.38
C THR A 90 19.51 24.03 24.12
N MET A 91 20.72 23.79 23.57
CA MET A 91 20.90 22.99 22.35
C MET A 91 20.32 21.57 22.46
N ASP A 92 20.35 20.96 23.65
CA ASP A 92 19.82 19.61 23.87
C ASP A 92 18.29 19.58 23.77
N VAL A 93 17.61 20.60 24.31
CA VAL A 93 16.15 20.75 24.22
C VAL A 93 15.73 21.05 22.78
N ALA A 94 16.43 21.96 22.10
CA ALA A 94 16.20 22.24 20.68
C ALA A 94 16.35 20.96 19.82
N ALA A 95 17.41 20.18 20.05
CA ALA A 95 17.63 18.92 19.34
C ALA A 95 16.57 17.85 19.68
N LEU A 96 15.98 17.87 20.87
CA LEU A 96 14.86 17.00 21.25
C LEU A 96 13.60 17.38 20.47
N ILE A 97 13.25 18.66 20.43
CA ILE A 97 12.11 19.20 19.69
C ILE A 97 12.23 18.90 18.19
N GLU A 98 13.38 19.18 17.58
CA GLU A 98 13.59 18.91 16.15
C GLU A 98 13.47 17.42 15.83
N THR A 99 13.98 16.54 16.70
CA THR A 99 13.81 15.09 16.52
C THR A 99 12.34 14.69 16.63
N PHE A 100 11.59 15.28 17.57
CA PHE A 100 10.16 15.02 17.72
C PHE A 100 9.40 15.42 16.46
N LEU A 101 9.57 16.66 15.99
CA LEU A 101 8.90 17.20 14.80
C LEU A 101 9.18 16.35 13.55
N GLN A 102 10.43 15.90 13.37
CA GLN A 102 10.83 15.06 12.22
C GLN A 102 10.36 13.60 12.31
N THR A 103 9.98 13.11 13.48
CA THR A 103 9.62 11.69 13.69
C THR A 103 8.15 11.50 14.02
N SER A 104 7.70 11.95 15.19
CA SER A 104 6.36 11.67 15.72
C SER A 104 5.40 12.86 15.55
N GLY A 105 5.92 14.09 15.50
CA GLY A 105 5.11 15.31 15.38
C GLY A 105 4.23 15.31 14.12
N TRP A 106 4.82 15.09 12.94
CA TRP A 106 4.05 15.02 11.69
C TRP A 106 3.10 13.81 11.63
N VAL A 107 3.40 12.72 12.37
CA VAL A 107 2.50 11.55 12.47
C VAL A 107 1.23 11.90 13.22
N LEU A 108 1.31 12.74 14.26
CA LEU A 108 0.12 13.26 14.97
C LEU A 108 -0.80 13.99 14.00
N SER A 109 -0.25 14.87 13.16
CA SER A 109 -0.99 15.62 12.16
C SER A 109 -1.68 14.70 11.14
N GLN A 110 -1.05 13.60 10.75
CA GLN A 110 -1.66 12.62 9.84
C GLN A 110 -2.76 11.80 10.51
N ARG A 111 -2.59 11.43 11.79
CA ARG A 111 -3.58 10.65 12.54
C ARG A 111 -4.79 11.48 12.94
N PHE A 112 -4.60 12.77 13.23
CA PHE A 112 -5.68 13.70 13.52
C PHE A 112 -6.78 13.70 12.43
N VAL A 113 -6.38 13.70 11.15
CA VAL A 113 -7.33 13.65 10.01
C VAL A 113 -8.32 12.49 10.15
N VAL A 114 -7.83 11.31 10.52
CA VAL A 114 -8.67 10.13 10.70
C VAL A 114 -9.44 10.17 12.02
N PHE A 115 -8.87 10.73 13.09
CA PHE A 115 -9.59 10.90 14.36
C PHE A 115 -10.80 11.81 14.20
N ARG A 116 -10.68 12.90 13.42
CA ARG A 116 -11.81 13.77 13.07
C ARG A 116 -12.94 12.97 12.44
N HIS A 117 -12.67 12.28 11.34
CA HIS A 117 -13.69 11.47 10.67
C HIS A 117 -14.24 10.34 11.54
N MET A 118 -13.40 9.74 12.40
CA MET A 118 -13.79 8.69 13.34
C MET A 118 -14.79 9.18 14.37
N PHE A 119 -14.51 10.31 15.03
CA PHE A 119 -15.42 10.84 16.06
C PHE A 119 -16.65 11.51 15.45
N GLU A 120 -16.56 12.13 14.27
CA GLU A 120 -17.74 12.58 13.52
C GLU A 120 -18.62 11.39 13.10
N ALA A 121 -18.04 10.32 12.57
CA ALA A 121 -18.79 9.12 12.19
C ALA A 121 -19.43 8.46 13.41
N TYR A 122 -18.71 8.41 14.54
CA TYR A 122 -19.23 7.90 15.80
C TYR A 122 -20.41 8.75 16.32
N ARG A 123 -20.25 10.08 16.37
CA ARG A 123 -21.27 11.05 16.81
C ARG A 123 -22.55 10.95 15.99
N ASP A 124 -22.39 10.89 14.67
CA ASP A 124 -23.48 10.97 13.70
C ASP A 124 -24.03 9.59 13.31
N SER A 125 -23.51 8.52 13.90
CA SER A 125 -23.84 7.13 13.54
C SER A 125 -23.64 6.83 12.04
N ARG A 126 -22.62 7.43 11.41
CA ARG A 126 -22.26 7.21 9.99
C ARG A 126 -21.36 5.98 9.81
N TYR A 127 -21.75 4.85 10.40
CA TYR A 127 -21.07 3.56 10.28
C TYR A 127 -22.08 2.42 10.42
N ASN A 128 -21.74 1.22 9.92
CA ASN A 128 -22.58 0.04 10.03
C ASN A 128 -21.79 -1.13 10.63
N LEU A 129 -22.21 -1.64 11.80
CA LEU A 129 -21.54 -2.78 12.45
C LEU A 129 -21.78 -4.12 11.72
N GLU A 130 -22.74 -4.19 10.80
CA GLU A 130 -22.96 -5.36 9.95
C GLU A 130 -22.07 -5.35 8.69
N GLU A 131 -21.45 -4.21 8.37
CA GLU A 131 -20.51 -4.14 7.25
C GLU A 131 -19.14 -4.70 7.65
N ASN A 132 -18.45 -5.38 6.72
CA ASN A 132 -17.11 -5.91 6.95
C ASN A 132 -16.08 -4.75 6.93
N PRO A 133 -15.31 -4.51 8.01
CA PRO A 133 -14.22 -3.54 8.01
C PRO A 133 -13.20 -3.76 6.88
N ASP A 134 -12.93 -5.02 6.51
CA ASP A 134 -11.94 -5.35 5.48
C ASP A 134 -12.31 -4.76 4.11
N LYS A 135 -13.61 -4.70 3.80
CA LYS A 135 -14.12 -4.08 2.57
C LYS A 135 -13.85 -2.57 2.54
N LEU A 136 -14.13 -1.88 3.64
CA LEU A 136 -13.88 -0.44 3.77
C LEU A 136 -12.38 -0.12 3.72
N LEU A 137 -11.56 -0.95 4.36
CA LEU A 137 -10.09 -0.80 4.34
C LEU A 137 -9.50 -1.05 2.96
N ARG A 138 -10.03 -2.04 2.22
CA ARG A 138 -9.63 -2.28 0.83
C ARG A 138 -9.99 -1.09 -0.05
N GLU A 139 -11.21 -0.55 0.06
CA GLU A 139 -11.61 0.65 -0.69
C GLU A 139 -10.69 1.83 -0.34
N ALA A 140 -10.44 2.07 0.97
CA ALA A 140 -9.53 3.11 1.43
C ALA A 140 -8.11 2.95 0.86
N GLN A 141 -7.59 1.71 0.78
CA GLN A 141 -6.27 1.42 0.20
C GLN A 141 -6.20 1.79 -1.29
N THR A 142 -7.28 1.61 -2.05
CA THR A 142 -7.31 2.03 -3.47
C THR A 142 -7.38 3.54 -3.67
N LEU A 143 -7.89 4.27 -2.66
CA LEU A 143 -8.12 5.70 -2.71
C LEU A 143 -7.02 6.52 -2.03
N VAL A 144 -6.22 5.95 -1.13
CA VAL A 144 -5.28 6.71 -0.26
C VAL A 144 -4.34 7.66 -1.00
N GLU A 145 -3.95 7.33 -2.24
CA GLU A 145 -3.12 8.14 -3.14
C GLU A 145 -3.90 8.98 -4.16
N LYS A 146 -5.18 8.63 -4.42
CA LYS A 146 -6.01 9.26 -5.48
C LYS A 146 -6.98 10.29 -4.91
N ASP A 147 -7.61 9.95 -3.80
CA ASP A 147 -8.58 10.75 -3.06
C ASP A 147 -8.34 10.51 -1.56
N ASN A 148 -7.41 11.30 -1.02
CA ASN A 148 -6.97 11.12 0.36
C ASN A 148 -8.09 11.41 1.38
N HIS A 149 -8.94 12.39 1.08
CA HIS A 149 -10.07 12.76 1.94
C HIS A 149 -11.06 11.60 2.03
N ARG A 150 -11.46 11.04 0.88
CA ARG A 150 -12.38 9.90 0.88
C ARG A 150 -11.79 8.67 1.57
N ALA A 151 -10.49 8.41 1.39
CA ALA A 151 -9.81 7.33 2.10
C ALA A 151 -9.83 7.55 3.62
N ALA A 152 -9.57 8.78 4.09
CA ALA A 152 -9.60 9.11 5.51
C ALA A 152 -11.01 8.98 6.11
N GLU A 153 -12.06 9.35 5.37
CA GLU A 153 -13.46 9.13 5.77
C GLU A 153 -13.74 7.64 6.03
N LEU A 154 -13.36 6.76 5.08
CA LEU A 154 -13.58 5.32 5.19
C LEU A 154 -12.84 4.72 6.40
N VAL A 155 -11.59 5.14 6.63
CA VAL A 155 -10.82 4.70 7.81
C VAL A 155 -11.44 5.26 9.10
N GLY A 156 -11.99 6.48 9.06
CA GLY A 156 -12.77 7.04 10.16
C GLY A 156 -13.98 6.18 10.50
N GLN A 157 -14.72 5.71 9.50
CA GLN A 157 -15.84 4.77 9.71
C GLN A 157 -15.38 3.47 10.36
N VAL A 158 -14.28 2.88 9.88
CA VAL A 158 -13.66 1.68 10.48
C VAL A 158 -13.25 1.96 11.93
N GLY A 159 -12.72 3.15 12.23
CA GLY A 159 -12.40 3.56 13.60
C GLY A 159 -13.63 3.67 14.50
N ALA A 160 -14.72 4.25 14.00
CA ALA A 160 -15.99 4.31 14.74
C ALA A 160 -16.55 2.90 15.01
N MET A 161 -16.41 1.97 14.05
CA MET A 161 -16.75 0.56 14.25
C MET A 161 -15.84 -0.10 15.31
N ALA A 162 -14.54 0.19 15.29
CA ALA A 162 -13.58 -0.36 16.26
C ALA A 162 -13.85 0.11 17.70
N LEU A 163 -14.25 1.37 17.90
CA LEU A 163 -14.74 1.87 19.20
C LEU A 163 -15.92 1.05 19.72
N ARG A 164 -16.81 0.65 18.81
CA ARG A 164 -17.99 -0.18 19.08
C ARG A 164 -17.65 -1.68 19.15
N GLY A 165 -16.38 -2.06 19.03
CA GLY A 165 -15.87 -3.42 19.24
C GLY A 165 -15.69 -4.25 17.97
N ALA A 166 -15.82 -3.66 16.78
CA ALA A 166 -15.49 -4.36 15.54
C ALA A 166 -13.98 -4.63 15.47
N ALA A 167 -13.62 -5.86 15.10
CA ALA A 167 -12.21 -6.24 14.98
C ALA A 167 -11.60 -5.68 13.69
N ILE A 168 -10.40 -5.13 13.79
CA ILE A 168 -9.53 -4.82 12.65
C ILE A 168 -8.49 -5.94 12.62
N ARG A 169 -8.47 -6.73 11.55
CA ARG A 169 -7.58 -7.88 11.46
C ARG A 169 -6.11 -7.45 11.50
N PRO A 170 -5.24 -8.12 12.26
CA PRO A 170 -3.83 -7.77 12.37
C PRO A 170 -3.07 -7.73 11.03
N VAL A 171 -3.48 -8.56 10.07
CA VAL A 171 -2.86 -8.63 8.74
C VAL A 171 -2.87 -7.29 7.99
N TRP A 172 -3.83 -6.40 8.27
CA TRP A 172 -3.85 -5.05 7.70
C TRP A 172 -2.61 -4.23 8.05
N LEU A 173 -1.97 -4.49 9.20
CA LEU A 173 -0.73 -3.84 9.58
C LEU A 173 0.47 -4.32 8.76
N LEU A 174 0.35 -5.44 8.02
CA LEU A 174 1.37 -5.95 7.11
C LEU A 174 1.12 -5.51 5.66
N ILE A 175 -0.14 -5.48 5.23
CA ILE A 175 -0.50 -5.32 3.81
C ILE A 175 -0.89 -3.88 3.43
N ALA A 176 -1.24 -3.05 4.41
CA ALA A 176 -1.66 -1.67 4.13
C ALA A 176 -0.51 -0.82 3.59
N LYS A 177 -0.82 0.06 2.63
CA LYS A 177 0.11 1.09 2.17
C LYS A 177 0.60 1.97 3.34
N PRO A 178 1.82 2.55 3.29
CA PRO A 178 2.43 3.23 4.44
C PRO A 178 1.56 4.28 5.14
N ARG A 179 0.83 5.11 4.37
CA ARG A 179 -0.08 6.12 4.93
C ARG A 179 -1.30 5.48 5.63
N LEU A 180 -1.90 4.49 5.00
CA LEU A 180 -3.03 3.76 5.60
C LEU A 180 -2.61 3.00 6.86
N GLN A 181 -1.42 2.40 6.84
CA GLN A 181 -0.84 1.73 8.01
C GLN A 181 -0.64 2.70 9.18
N MET A 182 -0.18 3.93 8.91
CA MET A 182 -0.04 4.99 9.92
C MET A 182 -1.36 5.37 10.58
N TRP A 183 -2.41 5.53 9.76
CA TRP A 183 -3.77 5.83 10.21
C TRP A 183 -4.38 4.68 11.02
N LEU A 184 -4.26 3.45 10.53
CA LEU A 184 -4.73 2.24 11.22
C LEU A 184 -4.11 2.09 12.60
N ARG A 185 -2.79 2.33 12.73
CA ARG A 185 -2.11 2.33 14.03
C ARG A 185 -2.67 3.39 14.97
N GLY A 186 -3.03 4.57 14.46
CA GLY A 186 -3.70 5.60 15.26
C GLY A 186 -5.06 5.14 15.77
N VAL A 187 -5.91 4.63 14.88
CA VAL A 187 -7.25 4.10 15.22
C VAL A 187 -7.16 3.00 16.29
N LEU A 188 -6.24 2.06 16.10
CA LEU A 188 -5.97 0.99 17.05
C LEU A 188 -5.45 1.52 18.40
N GLY A 189 -4.59 2.54 18.38
CA GLY A 189 -4.13 3.24 19.58
C GLY A 189 -5.28 3.88 20.36
N VAL A 190 -6.20 4.55 19.67
CA VAL A 190 -7.42 5.10 20.29
C VAL A 190 -8.26 3.99 20.93
N ALA A 191 -8.59 2.94 20.18
CA ALA A 191 -9.34 1.81 20.72
C ALA A 191 -8.65 1.19 21.95
N GLN A 192 -7.31 1.11 21.94
CA GLN A 192 -6.53 0.64 23.07
C GLN A 192 -6.66 1.54 24.30
N ASN A 193 -6.54 2.85 24.10
CA ASN A 193 -6.67 3.82 25.19
C ASN A 193 -8.06 3.72 25.86
N PHE A 194 -9.12 3.54 25.08
CA PHE A 194 -10.47 3.36 25.62
C PHE A 194 -10.65 2.04 26.37
N ALA A 195 -10.05 0.93 25.91
CA ALA A 195 -10.19 -0.34 26.65
C ALA A 195 -9.30 -0.44 27.89
N ALA A 196 -8.16 0.25 27.90
CA ALA A 196 -7.26 0.27 29.05
C ALA A 196 -7.72 1.24 30.15
N ALA A 197 -8.47 2.29 29.80
CA ALA A 197 -9.00 3.26 30.73
C ALA A 197 -10.14 2.66 31.58
N SER A 198 -9.95 2.61 32.91
CA SER A 198 -10.86 1.96 33.86
C SER A 198 -12.25 2.59 33.96
N HIS A 199 -12.42 3.81 33.45
CA HIS A 199 -13.66 4.59 33.52
C HIS A 199 -14.58 4.34 32.32
N PHE A 200 -14.07 3.78 31.22
CA PHE A 200 -14.87 3.45 30.05
C PHE A 200 -15.28 1.98 30.09
N SER A 201 -16.54 1.71 29.79
CA SER A 201 -16.95 0.36 29.38
C SER A 201 -16.51 0.20 27.93
N PHE A 202 -15.50 -0.63 27.67
CA PHE A 202 -15.11 -0.98 26.30
C PHE A 202 -15.62 -2.39 25.93
N PRO A 203 -16.17 -2.58 24.72
CA PRO A 203 -16.43 -1.58 23.69
C PRO A 203 -17.45 -0.49 24.10
N VAL A 204 -17.33 0.71 23.55
CA VAL A 204 -18.27 1.81 23.86
C VAL A 204 -19.63 1.54 23.21
N ASP A 205 -20.70 2.04 23.84
CA ASP A 205 -22.04 1.96 23.26
C ASP A 205 -22.24 2.96 22.10
N ALA A 206 -23.43 2.97 21.49
CA ALA A 206 -23.79 4.02 20.55
C ALA A 206 -23.73 5.40 21.22
N ALA A 207 -23.37 6.45 20.46
CA ALA A 207 -23.24 7.80 21.00
C ALA A 207 -24.46 8.23 21.83
N ASP A 208 -25.68 7.97 21.37
CA ASP A 208 -26.91 8.31 22.11
C ASP A 208 -27.05 7.56 23.44
N ARG A 209 -26.58 6.31 23.51
CA ARG A 209 -26.59 5.52 24.75
C ARG A 209 -25.48 5.95 25.70
N GLU A 210 -24.28 6.23 25.19
CA GLU A 210 -23.21 6.82 25.99
C GLU A 210 -23.62 8.19 26.56
N ARG A 211 -24.25 9.05 25.77
CA ARG A 211 -24.85 10.31 26.25
C ARG A 211 -25.83 10.08 27.41
N GLN A 212 -26.62 9.01 27.36
CA GLN A 212 -27.54 8.66 28.45
C GLN A 212 -26.82 8.17 29.70
N LYS A 213 -25.71 7.41 29.56
CA LYS A 213 -24.88 6.98 30.70
C LYS A 213 -24.28 8.18 31.43
N TRP A 214 -23.82 9.18 30.69
CA TRP A 214 -23.03 10.31 31.20
C TRP A 214 -23.83 11.60 31.42
N ARG A 215 -25.14 11.50 31.69
CA ARG A 215 -25.97 12.67 32.01
C ARG A 215 -25.39 13.48 33.18
N PRO A 216 -25.68 14.79 33.26
CA PRO A 216 -25.15 15.67 34.32
C PRO A 216 -25.48 15.20 35.75
N ASP A 217 -26.58 14.45 35.91
CA ASP A 217 -27.05 13.91 37.19
C ASP A 217 -26.27 12.66 37.64
N THR A 218 -25.59 11.97 36.72
CA THR A 218 -24.66 10.89 37.04
C THR A 218 -23.36 11.53 37.52
N GLY A 219 -22.95 11.27 38.76
CA GLY A 219 -21.76 11.88 39.37
C GLY A 219 -20.57 11.85 38.41
N LYS A 220 -19.89 13.00 38.26
CA LYS A 220 -18.78 13.14 37.32
C LYS A 220 -17.70 12.10 37.67
N PRO A 221 -17.35 11.15 36.79
CA PRO A 221 -16.09 10.45 36.94
C PRO A 221 -15.01 11.53 36.91
N VAL A 222 -14.23 11.63 37.98
CA VAL A 222 -13.02 12.45 37.96
C VAL A 222 -12.11 11.79 36.95
N VAL A 223 -11.85 12.48 35.84
CA VAL A 223 -10.83 12.10 34.88
C VAL A 223 -9.51 12.27 35.63
N ASP A 224 -9.00 11.19 36.24
CA ASP A 224 -7.73 11.23 36.96
C ASP A 224 -6.59 11.34 35.96
N LEU A 225 -6.31 12.57 35.53
CA LEU A 225 -5.24 12.91 34.59
C LEU A 225 -3.91 12.27 35.00
N LYS A 226 -3.64 12.06 36.31
CA LYS A 226 -2.45 11.35 36.80
C LYS A 226 -2.51 9.84 36.57
N ALA A 227 -3.67 9.19 36.73
CA ALA A 227 -3.84 7.79 36.34
C ALA A 227 -3.72 7.61 34.81
N PHE A 228 -4.16 8.59 34.02
CA PHE A 228 -3.92 8.63 32.57
C PHE A 228 -2.43 8.76 32.23
N ARG A 229 -1.65 9.50 33.02
CA ARG A 229 -0.18 9.53 32.87
C ARG A 229 0.47 8.16 33.10
N ASN A 230 -0.17 7.26 33.85
CA ASN A 230 0.36 5.92 34.15
C ASN A 230 -0.08 4.82 33.17
N LEU A 231 -1.08 5.08 32.30
CA LEU A 231 -1.54 4.16 31.25
C LEU A 231 -0.68 4.22 29.97
N ARG A 232 0.39 5.03 29.97
CA ARG A 232 1.30 5.31 28.85
C ARG A 232 2.21 4.13 28.54
N TYR A 233 1.68 3.03 28.01
CA TYR A 233 2.51 2.07 27.30
C TYR A 233 2.79 2.62 25.89
N PRO A 234 4.05 2.93 25.53
CA PRO A 234 4.36 3.18 24.14
C PRO A 234 4.07 1.89 23.37
N MET A 235 3.08 1.93 22.48
CA MET A 235 2.90 0.85 21.50
C MET A 235 4.19 0.78 20.69
N MET A 236 4.94 -0.32 20.85
CA MET A 236 6.05 -0.56 19.94
C MET A 236 5.45 -0.82 18.55
N PRO A 237 6.15 -0.49 17.45
CA PRO A 237 5.67 -0.76 16.09
C PRO A 237 5.28 -2.23 15.84
N SER A 238 5.74 -3.15 16.68
CA SER A 238 5.49 -4.59 16.70
C SER A 238 4.26 -5.04 17.51
N ASP A 239 3.70 -4.17 18.33
CA ASP A 239 2.63 -4.56 19.26
C ASP A 239 1.29 -4.48 18.54
N ILE A 240 0.77 -5.63 18.12
CA ILE A 240 -0.62 -5.74 17.68
C ILE A 240 -1.47 -5.69 18.96
N PRO A 241 -2.35 -4.68 19.14
CA PRO A 241 -3.21 -4.57 20.32
C PRO A 241 -4.03 -5.86 20.51
N SER A 242 -3.99 -6.44 21.70
CA SER A 242 -4.73 -7.68 22.05
C SER A 242 -6.22 -7.45 22.32
N ILE A 243 -6.70 -6.21 22.17
CA ILE A 243 -8.05 -5.77 22.56
C ILE A 243 -9.11 -6.18 21.53
N LEU A 244 -8.74 -6.23 20.26
CA LEU A 244 -9.62 -6.73 19.21
C LEU A 244 -9.42 -8.24 19.12
N ARG A 245 -10.53 -9.01 19.23
CA ARG A 245 -10.48 -10.47 19.26
C ARG A 245 -9.68 -10.98 18.07
N ARG A 246 -8.60 -11.72 18.34
CA ARG A 246 -7.95 -12.55 17.33
C ARG A 246 -8.79 -13.81 17.15
N GLU A 247 -9.25 -14.00 15.93
CA GLU A 247 -9.88 -15.26 15.53
C GLU A 247 -8.81 -16.21 14.98
N GLU A 248 -9.12 -17.52 14.96
CA GLU A 248 -8.23 -18.53 14.35
C GLU A 248 -7.88 -18.17 12.89
N ILE A 249 -8.82 -17.54 12.19
CA ILE A 249 -8.65 -17.01 10.83
C ILE A 249 -7.55 -15.94 10.76
N ASP A 250 -7.36 -15.13 11.80
CA ASP A 250 -6.34 -14.08 11.79
C ASP A 250 -4.93 -14.68 11.85
N ASP A 251 -4.73 -15.75 12.62
CA ASP A 251 -3.46 -16.46 12.67
C ASP A 251 -3.18 -17.16 11.32
N ASP A 252 -4.20 -17.74 10.68
CA ASP A 252 -4.09 -18.33 9.34
C ASP A 252 -3.74 -17.28 8.27
N LEU A 253 -4.31 -16.07 8.35
CA LEU A 253 -3.98 -14.96 7.45
C LEU A 253 -2.54 -14.47 7.64
N LEU A 254 -2.04 -14.47 8.88
CA LEU A 254 -0.64 -14.12 9.15
C LEU A 254 0.33 -15.20 8.65
N GLU A 255 -0.10 -16.46 8.61
CA GLU A 255 0.70 -17.57 8.11
C GLU A 255 1.09 -17.42 6.63
N LEU A 256 0.30 -16.69 5.84
CA LEU A 256 0.62 -16.32 4.46
C LEU A 256 2.01 -15.68 4.33
N PHE A 257 2.49 -15.01 5.38
CA PHE A 257 3.73 -14.25 5.45
C PHE A 257 4.88 -14.98 6.16
N VAL A 258 4.75 -16.27 6.49
CA VAL A 258 5.82 -17.02 7.20
C VAL A 258 6.94 -17.48 6.25
N GLY A 259 6.70 -17.46 4.93
CA GLY A 259 7.68 -17.84 3.92
C GLY A 259 7.69 -19.35 3.68
N GLY A 260 6.82 -19.81 2.78
CA GLY A 260 6.66 -21.23 2.43
C GLY A 260 5.23 -21.53 1.96
N PRO A 261 4.98 -22.78 1.54
CA PRO A 261 3.61 -23.21 1.25
C PRO A 261 2.77 -23.10 2.52
N LEU A 262 1.54 -22.58 2.38
CA LEU A 262 0.58 -22.51 3.48
C LEU A 262 0.21 -23.92 3.96
N HIS A 263 0.06 -24.12 5.27
CA HIS A 263 -0.39 -25.41 5.80
C HIS A 263 -1.79 -25.73 5.28
N GLN A 264 -2.04 -27.00 4.96
CA GLN A 264 -3.32 -27.42 4.34
C GLN A 264 -4.54 -27.13 5.23
N GLU A 265 -4.37 -27.20 6.56
CA GLU A 265 -5.44 -26.88 7.52
C GLU A 265 -5.79 -25.39 7.48
N ALA A 266 -4.78 -24.51 7.50
CA ALA A 266 -4.95 -23.07 7.37
C ALA A 266 -5.60 -22.71 6.02
N ALA A 267 -5.11 -23.30 4.92
CA ALA A 267 -5.70 -23.11 3.60
C ALA A 267 -7.18 -23.52 3.55
N ALA A 268 -7.53 -24.67 4.14
CA ALA A 268 -8.90 -25.15 4.19
C ALA A 268 -9.82 -24.23 5.02
N ARG A 269 -9.33 -23.70 6.15
CA ARG A 269 -10.06 -22.73 6.98
C ARG A 269 -10.27 -21.40 6.27
N LEU A 270 -9.24 -20.87 5.58
CA LEU A 270 -9.37 -19.65 4.79
C LEU A 270 -10.34 -19.81 3.63
N ILE A 271 -10.34 -20.96 2.95
CA ILE A 271 -11.33 -21.26 1.91
C ILE A 271 -12.75 -21.37 2.50
N ALA A 272 -12.89 -22.00 3.66
CA ALA A 272 -14.18 -22.12 4.34
C ALA A 272 -14.72 -20.77 4.85
N ALA A 273 -13.83 -19.82 5.14
CA ALA A 273 -14.18 -18.46 5.55
C ALA A 273 -14.81 -17.63 4.42
N GLY A 274 -14.54 -17.97 3.15
CA GLY A 274 -15.23 -17.41 1.99
C GLY A 274 -15.17 -15.89 1.92
N ASP A 275 -16.35 -15.26 1.84
CA ASP A 275 -16.52 -13.81 1.72
C ASP A 275 -15.85 -13.02 2.86
N SER A 276 -15.60 -13.63 4.02
CA SER A 276 -15.02 -12.90 5.17
C SER A 276 -13.53 -12.61 5.04
N VAL A 277 -12.82 -13.20 4.07
CA VAL A 277 -11.38 -13.03 3.87
C VAL A 277 -11.02 -12.47 2.49
N LYS A 278 -11.96 -12.47 1.54
CA LYS A 278 -11.67 -12.09 0.14
C LYS A 278 -11.09 -10.68 0.00
N ASP A 279 -11.59 -9.71 0.76
CA ASP A 279 -11.13 -8.32 0.66
C ASP A 279 -9.68 -8.18 1.14
N VAL A 280 -9.30 -8.94 2.17
CA VAL A 280 -7.90 -9.04 2.62
C VAL A 280 -7.04 -9.67 1.54
N LEU A 281 -7.46 -10.82 0.98
CA LEU A 281 -6.69 -11.54 -0.04
C LEU A 281 -6.49 -10.69 -1.31
N LEU A 282 -7.54 -9.98 -1.75
CA LEU A 282 -7.46 -9.06 -2.88
C LEU A 282 -6.61 -7.82 -2.55
N ALA A 283 -6.63 -7.33 -1.30
CA ALA A 283 -5.72 -6.28 -0.86
C ALA A 283 -4.26 -6.73 -0.87
N VAL A 284 -3.96 -7.99 -0.49
CA VAL A 284 -2.60 -8.56 -0.59
C VAL A 284 -2.10 -8.51 -2.04
N LEU A 285 -2.91 -8.95 -3.00
CA LEU A 285 -2.56 -8.89 -4.43
C LEU A 285 -2.40 -7.45 -4.93
N ALA A 286 -3.09 -6.49 -4.33
CA ALA A 286 -3.04 -5.10 -4.73
C ALA A 286 -1.81 -4.35 -4.19
N THR A 287 -1.13 -4.86 -3.15
CA THR A 287 0.06 -4.24 -2.54
C THR A 287 1.33 -4.74 -3.20
N GLU A 288 1.93 -3.94 -4.08
CA GLU A 288 3.13 -4.34 -4.84
C GLU A 288 4.38 -4.40 -3.96
N GLU A 289 4.44 -3.58 -2.92
CA GLU A 289 5.57 -3.47 -1.99
C GLU A 289 5.82 -4.77 -1.21
N LEU A 290 4.80 -5.64 -1.10
CA LEU A 290 4.93 -6.97 -0.51
C LEU A 290 5.77 -7.92 -1.37
N PHE A 291 5.91 -7.60 -2.66
CA PHE A 291 6.54 -8.48 -3.63
C PHE A 291 7.92 -8.00 -4.11
N GLU A 292 8.38 -6.82 -3.65
CA GLU A 292 9.75 -6.36 -3.91
C GLU A 292 10.78 -7.32 -3.28
N GLU A 293 11.66 -7.90 -4.11
CA GLU A 293 12.82 -8.67 -3.67
C GLU A 293 13.83 -7.72 -2.98
N ARG A 294 13.65 -7.45 -1.69
CA ARG A 294 14.72 -6.90 -0.85
C ARG A 294 15.45 -8.09 -0.25
N GLU A 295 16.77 -8.01 -0.10
CA GLU A 295 17.67 -9.07 0.38
C GLU A 295 17.33 -9.65 1.78
N ALA A 296 16.23 -9.24 2.40
CA ALA A 296 15.67 -9.76 3.64
C ALA A 296 14.12 -9.80 3.67
N SER A 297 13.40 -9.64 2.54
CA SER A 297 11.93 -9.66 2.54
C SER A 297 11.37 -11.08 2.46
N ILE A 298 10.71 -11.45 3.56
CA ILE A 298 9.65 -12.45 3.70
C ILE A 298 9.07 -12.93 2.36
N GLY A 299 9.23 -14.23 2.06
CA GLY A 299 8.21 -15.08 1.40
C GLY A 299 7.49 -14.62 0.13
N SER A 300 7.90 -13.55 -0.56
CA SER A 300 7.08 -12.83 -1.56
C SER A 300 6.43 -13.72 -2.63
N GLN A 301 7.20 -14.67 -3.16
CA GLN A 301 6.70 -15.62 -4.16
C GLN A 301 5.66 -16.60 -3.59
N TRP A 302 5.84 -17.03 -2.34
CA TRP A 302 4.91 -17.93 -1.65
C TRP A 302 3.64 -17.20 -1.25
N VAL A 303 3.72 -15.95 -0.79
CA VAL A 303 2.53 -15.11 -0.49
C VAL A 303 1.62 -15.06 -1.72
N LEU A 304 2.17 -14.71 -2.89
CA LEU A 304 1.40 -14.66 -4.14
C LEU A 304 0.78 -16.02 -4.47
N THR A 305 1.57 -17.10 -4.38
CA THR A 305 1.10 -18.46 -4.69
C THR A 305 -0.05 -18.88 -3.78
N ASN A 306 0.11 -18.72 -2.46
CA ASN A 306 -0.86 -19.12 -1.45
C ASN A 306 -2.17 -18.33 -1.62
N VAL A 307 -2.09 -17.01 -1.82
CA VAL A 307 -3.26 -16.15 -2.04
C VAL A 307 -4.00 -16.53 -3.32
N LEU A 308 -3.27 -16.76 -4.42
CA LEU A 308 -3.88 -17.16 -5.69
C LEU A 308 -4.53 -18.54 -5.63
N GLU A 309 -3.95 -19.49 -4.89
CA GLU A 309 -4.57 -20.79 -4.68
C GLU A 309 -5.91 -20.65 -3.94
N ILE A 310 -5.95 -19.85 -2.87
CA ILE A 310 -7.19 -19.61 -2.11
C ILE A 310 -8.24 -18.89 -2.98
N LEU A 311 -7.89 -17.78 -3.61
CA LEU A 311 -8.82 -17.01 -4.45
C LEU A 311 -9.33 -17.82 -5.64
N SER A 312 -8.48 -18.68 -6.22
CA SER A 312 -8.89 -19.62 -7.28
C SER A 312 -9.90 -20.66 -6.78
N LYS A 313 -9.85 -21.07 -5.50
CA LYS A 313 -10.81 -21.99 -4.89
C LYS A 313 -12.11 -21.29 -4.49
N LEU A 314 -12.03 -20.01 -4.17
CA LEU A 314 -13.18 -19.16 -3.87
C LEU A 314 -13.92 -18.69 -5.14
N GLU A 315 -13.34 -18.90 -6.33
CA GLU A 315 -13.87 -18.44 -7.62
C GLU A 315 -14.09 -16.91 -7.65
N GLU A 316 -13.21 -16.15 -6.99
CA GLU A 316 -13.36 -14.70 -6.85
C GLU A 316 -13.15 -13.96 -8.19
N PRO A 317 -14.20 -13.32 -8.76
CA PRO A 317 -14.16 -12.78 -10.12
C PRO A 317 -13.23 -11.57 -10.26
N GLU A 318 -12.99 -10.84 -9.16
CA GLU A 318 -12.14 -9.66 -9.15
C GLU A 318 -10.64 -9.99 -9.27
N THR A 319 -10.24 -11.24 -9.03
CA THR A 319 -8.84 -11.69 -9.03
C THR A 319 -8.13 -11.32 -10.33
N ILE A 320 -8.78 -11.56 -11.48
CA ILE A 320 -8.21 -11.26 -12.80
C ILE A 320 -7.97 -9.76 -12.96
N SER A 321 -8.93 -8.93 -12.55
CA SER A 321 -8.79 -7.47 -12.65
C SER A 321 -7.66 -6.95 -11.78
N VAL A 322 -7.56 -7.43 -10.53
CA VAL A 322 -6.49 -7.03 -9.60
C VAL A 322 -5.12 -7.47 -10.11
N LEU A 323 -5.01 -8.66 -10.71
CA LEU A 323 -3.76 -9.12 -11.32
C LEU A 323 -3.37 -8.33 -12.56
N LEU A 324 -4.32 -7.90 -13.39
CA LEU A 324 -4.05 -7.00 -14.51
C LEU A 324 -3.56 -5.63 -14.00
N ASP A 325 -4.11 -5.12 -12.90
CA ASP A 325 -3.64 -3.89 -12.25
C ASP A 325 -2.24 -4.06 -11.64
N LEU A 326 -1.94 -5.22 -11.06
CA LEU A 326 -0.60 -5.55 -10.56
C LEU A 326 0.41 -5.64 -11.71
N LEU A 327 0.05 -6.30 -12.82
CA LEU A 327 0.90 -6.42 -14.03
C LEU A 327 1.33 -5.05 -14.59
N CYS A 328 0.48 -4.03 -14.42
CA CYS A 328 0.75 -2.67 -14.87
C CYS A 328 1.80 -1.92 -14.03
N ARG A 329 2.02 -2.36 -12.78
CA ARG A 329 2.87 -1.64 -11.81
C ARG A 329 4.21 -2.34 -11.55
N ILE A 330 4.24 -3.66 -11.71
CA ILE A 330 5.46 -4.45 -11.50
C ILE A 330 6.40 -4.41 -12.72
N PRO A 331 7.72 -4.46 -12.53
CA PRO A 331 8.68 -4.40 -13.64
C PRO A 331 8.57 -5.60 -14.59
N GLN A 332 8.57 -5.32 -15.89
CA GLN A 332 8.48 -6.37 -16.92
C GLN A 332 9.72 -7.27 -16.93
N GLY A 333 9.49 -8.58 -16.94
CA GLY A 333 10.55 -9.59 -17.08
C GLY A 333 11.14 -10.11 -15.76
N GLU A 334 10.69 -9.59 -14.62
CA GLU A 334 11.03 -10.12 -13.30
C GLU A 334 10.23 -11.37 -12.95
N ALA A 335 10.66 -12.11 -11.91
CA ALA A 335 10.03 -13.37 -11.50
C ALA A 335 8.55 -13.19 -11.17
N LEU A 336 8.21 -12.12 -10.45
CA LEU A 336 6.83 -11.75 -10.11
C LEU A 336 5.97 -11.51 -11.35
N TYR A 337 6.50 -10.76 -12.32
CA TYR A 337 5.81 -10.49 -13.59
C TYR A 337 5.50 -11.78 -14.34
N LEU A 338 6.46 -12.70 -14.41
CA LEU A 338 6.28 -13.99 -15.07
C LEU A 338 5.23 -14.85 -14.35
N GLN A 339 5.21 -14.83 -13.02
CA GLN A 339 4.24 -15.60 -12.22
C GLN A 339 2.81 -15.08 -12.38
N VAL A 340 2.60 -13.76 -12.28
CA VAL A 340 1.29 -13.13 -12.52
C VAL A 340 0.80 -13.45 -13.93
N LEU A 341 1.70 -13.35 -14.91
CA LEU A 341 1.38 -13.63 -16.30
C LEU A 341 1.02 -15.10 -16.53
N GLU A 342 1.74 -16.04 -15.92
CA GLU A 342 1.43 -17.47 -15.97
C GLU A 342 0.05 -17.77 -15.40
N PHE A 343 -0.31 -17.14 -14.28
CA PHE A 343 -1.64 -17.27 -13.71
C PHE A 343 -2.73 -16.75 -14.67
N LEU A 344 -2.56 -15.54 -15.22
CA LEU A 344 -3.51 -14.97 -16.19
C LEU A 344 -3.66 -15.84 -17.46
N LEU A 345 -2.59 -16.52 -17.88
CA LEU A 345 -2.62 -17.44 -19.02
C LEU A 345 -3.40 -18.73 -18.74
N ASN A 346 -3.52 -19.15 -17.48
CA ASN A 346 -4.40 -20.26 -17.11
C ASN A 346 -5.89 -19.90 -17.26
N TYR A 347 -6.22 -18.62 -17.14
CA TYR A 347 -7.58 -18.04 -17.30
C TYR A 347 -7.70 -17.21 -18.59
N LYS A 348 -7.04 -17.66 -19.66
CA LYS A 348 -6.77 -16.86 -20.88
C LYS A 348 -7.98 -16.14 -21.50
N GLU A 349 -9.17 -16.74 -21.54
CA GLU A 349 -10.33 -16.13 -22.21
C GLU A 349 -10.91 -14.98 -21.38
N GLU A 350 -11.17 -15.25 -20.09
CA GLU A 350 -11.68 -14.25 -19.12
C GLU A 350 -10.68 -13.12 -18.94
N ALA A 351 -9.39 -13.44 -18.80
CA ALA A 351 -8.33 -12.46 -18.69
C ALA A 351 -8.15 -11.64 -19.98
N ALA A 352 -8.32 -12.23 -21.16
CA ALA A 352 -8.27 -11.48 -22.43
C ALA A 352 -9.44 -10.50 -22.57
N GLU A 353 -10.65 -10.89 -22.15
CA GLU A 353 -11.80 -9.99 -22.15
C GLU A 353 -11.61 -8.83 -21.17
N ALA A 354 -11.16 -9.11 -19.95
CA ALA A 354 -10.84 -8.09 -18.95
C ALA A 354 -9.72 -7.14 -19.42
N ALA A 355 -8.65 -7.70 -20.02
CA ALA A 355 -7.55 -6.91 -20.59
C ALA A 355 -8.00 -6.01 -21.74
N ALA A 356 -8.84 -6.52 -22.65
CA ALA A 356 -9.38 -5.73 -23.75
C ALA A 356 -10.34 -4.63 -23.25
N ALA A 357 -11.13 -4.89 -22.21
CA ALA A 357 -11.95 -3.88 -21.55
C ALA A 357 -11.10 -2.78 -20.90
N LYS A 358 -10.05 -3.16 -20.16
CA LYS A 358 -9.11 -2.25 -19.51
C LYS A 358 -8.43 -1.33 -20.53
N LEU A 359 -7.96 -1.86 -21.66
CA LEU A 359 -7.33 -1.09 -22.75
C LEU A 359 -8.26 -0.14 -23.50
N LYS A 360 -9.59 -0.36 -23.42
CA LYS A 360 -10.58 0.59 -23.95
C LYS A 360 -10.83 1.76 -23.01
N GLY A 361 -10.44 1.65 -21.73
CA GLY A 361 -10.54 2.73 -20.76
C GLY A 361 -9.62 3.90 -21.09
N GLU A 362 -10.04 5.11 -20.76
CA GLU A 362 -9.32 6.34 -21.18
C GLU A 362 -8.05 6.62 -20.36
N ARG A 363 -7.93 6.06 -19.15
CA ARG A 363 -6.98 6.50 -18.11
C ARG A 363 -5.62 5.80 -18.06
N LEU A 364 -5.32 4.86 -18.96
CA LEU A 364 -4.02 4.17 -18.93
C LEU A 364 -2.89 5.03 -19.48
N SER A 365 -1.75 5.00 -18.77
CA SER A 365 -0.46 5.47 -19.29
C SER A 365 0.03 4.57 -20.43
N VAL A 366 1.05 5.04 -21.17
CA VAL A 366 1.65 4.23 -22.24
C VAL A 366 2.27 2.96 -21.69
N GLU A 367 2.97 3.03 -20.56
CA GLU A 367 3.63 1.88 -19.92
C GLU A 367 2.62 0.83 -19.44
N GLU A 368 1.55 1.26 -18.76
CA GLU A 368 0.48 0.37 -18.28
C GLU A 368 -0.22 -0.32 -19.47
N ALA A 369 -0.55 0.44 -20.52
CA ALA A 369 -1.14 -0.14 -21.71
C ALA A 369 -0.20 -1.13 -22.40
N LEU A 370 1.10 -0.86 -22.41
CA LEU A 370 2.10 -1.77 -22.97
C LEU A 370 2.18 -3.08 -22.18
N ALA A 371 2.14 -3.04 -20.84
CA ALA A 371 2.10 -4.23 -19.99
C ALA A 371 0.88 -5.12 -20.30
N VAL A 372 -0.31 -4.53 -20.39
CA VAL A 372 -1.54 -5.27 -20.75
C VAL A 372 -1.47 -5.81 -22.18
N THR A 373 -0.86 -5.07 -23.13
CA THR A 373 -0.68 -5.57 -24.50
C THR A 373 0.32 -6.72 -24.60
N ASP A 374 1.34 -6.81 -23.73
CA ASP A 374 2.24 -7.98 -23.71
C ASP A 374 1.46 -9.25 -23.39
N PHE A 375 0.56 -9.20 -22.40
CA PHE A 375 -0.36 -10.30 -22.12
C PHE A 375 -1.25 -10.63 -23.32
N LEU A 376 -1.94 -9.64 -23.91
CA LEU A 376 -2.81 -9.88 -25.07
C LEU A 376 -2.05 -10.43 -26.28
N SER A 377 -0.78 -10.08 -26.47
CA SER A 377 0.04 -10.60 -27.57
C SER A 377 0.21 -12.12 -27.54
N ARG A 378 0.08 -12.72 -26.35
CA ARG A 378 0.22 -14.16 -26.13
C ARG A 378 -1.10 -14.91 -26.33
N VAL A 379 -2.22 -14.25 -26.10
CA VAL A 379 -3.57 -14.86 -26.15
C VAL A 379 -4.34 -14.48 -27.41
N ARG A 380 -4.45 -13.18 -27.72
CA ARG A 380 -5.20 -12.62 -28.86
C ARG A 380 -4.34 -11.67 -29.70
N PRO A 381 -3.29 -12.17 -30.39
CA PRO A 381 -2.33 -11.33 -31.11
C PRO A 381 -2.96 -10.44 -32.20
N ALA A 382 -4.11 -10.83 -32.76
CA ALA A 382 -4.83 -10.05 -33.75
C ALA A 382 -5.41 -8.73 -33.19
N GLU A 383 -5.68 -8.66 -31.89
CA GLU A 383 -6.25 -7.47 -31.23
C GLU A 383 -5.20 -6.44 -30.82
N VAL A 384 -3.92 -6.81 -30.80
CA VAL A 384 -2.82 -5.97 -30.32
C VAL A 384 -2.53 -4.80 -31.26
N TYR A 385 -2.51 -5.02 -32.58
CA TYR A 385 -2.15 -3.97 -33.54
C TYR A 385 -3.03 -2.71 -33.43
N PRO A 386 -4.39 -2.81 -33.42
CA PRO A 386 -5.24 -1.65 -33.22
C PRO A 386 -4.98 -0.89 -31.91
N VAL A 387 -4.65 -1.60 -30.82
CA VAL A 387 -4.33 -0.98 -29.53
C VAL A 387 -3.03 -0.19 -29.62
N LEU A 388 -1.97 -0.80 -30.17
CA LEU A 388 -0.66 -0.13 -30.32
C LEU A 388 -0.74 1.10 -31.21
N VAL A 389 -1.59 1.08 -32.25
CA VAL A 389 -1.80 2.27 -33.11
C VAL A 389 -2.44 3.40 -32.31
N ARG A 390 -3.43 3.12 -31.43
CA ARG A 390 -4.03 4.15 -30.57
C ARG A 390 -3.03 4.75 -29.58
N LEU A 391 -2.05 3.97 -29.12
CA LEU A 391 -1.01 4.47 -28.22
C LEU A 391 -0.11 5.51 -28.89
N LEU A 392 0.04 5.48 -30.23
CA LEU A 392 0.88 6.46 -30.94
C LEU A 392 0.42 7.91 -30.74
N ASP A 393 -0.86 8.12 -30.43
CA ASP A 393 -1.42 9.45 -30.18
C ASP A 393 -1.19 9.93 -28.73
N LYS A 394 -0.76 9.03 -27.82
CA LYS A 394 -0.50 9.30 -26.39
C LYS A 394 0.99 9.40 -26.04
N VAL A 395 1.87 9.09 -26.97
CA VAL A 395 3.31 8.97 -26.72
C VAL A 395 3.98 10.34 -26.75
N ASP A 396 4.63 10.71 -25.65
CA ASP A 396 5.24 12.03 -25.48
C ASP A 396 6.77 11.97 -25.31
N THR A 397 7.31 10.84 -24.86
CA THR A 397 8.75 10.68 -24.60
C THR A 397 9.45 9.78 -25.62
N TRP A 398 10.78 9.91 -25.76
CA TRP A 398 11.56 9.02 -26.62
C TRP A 398 11.52 7.56 -26.15
N ASP A 399 11.46 7.33 -24.84
CA ASP A 399 11.38 5.99 -24.26
C ASP A 399 10.05 5.31 -24.60
N GLU A 400 8.94 6.02 -24.50
CA GLU A 400 7.62 5.54 -24.92
C GLU A 400 7.57 5.28 -26.44
N GLN A 401 8.13 6.18 -27.26
CA GLN A 401 8.22 5.97 -28.72
C GLN A 401 9.00 4.69 -29.05
N LEU A 402 10.11 4.47 -28.35
CA LEU A 402 10.93 3.28 -28.49
C LEU A 402 10.19 2.03 -28.04
N ALA A 403 9.48 2.08 -26.91
CA ALA A 403 8.71 0.96 -26.37
C ALA A 403 7.57 0.56 -27.31
N VAL A 404 6.77 1.52 -27.79
CA VAL A 404 5.69 1.26 -28.76
C VAL A 404 6.25 0.76 -30.09
N ALA A 405 7.38 1.28 -30.57
CA ALA A 405 8.04 0.78 -31.78
C ALA A 405 8.46 -0.69 -31.64
N ARG A 406 9.02 -1.08 -30.49
CA ARG A 406 9.39 -2.47 -30.20
C ARG A 406 8.15 -3.38 -30.21
N SER A 407 7.07 -2.98 -29.55
CA SER A 407 5.83 -3.74 -29.53
C SER A 407 5.20 -3.87 -30.92
N LEU A 408 5.22 -2.81 -31.74
CA LEU A 408 4.75 -2.85 -33.13
C LEU A 408 5.58 -3.84 -33.98
N ILE A 409 6.90 -3.89 -33.80
CA ILE A 409 7.76 -4.87 -34.47
C ILE A 409 7.40 -6.30 -34.06
N GLN A 410 7.13 -6.52 -32.77
CA GLN A 410 6.76 -7.82 -32.22
C GLN A 410 5.46 -8.36 -32.81
N THR A 411 4.51 -7.50 -33.20
CA THR A 411 3.28 -7.95 -33.89
C THR A 411 3.56 -8.63 -35.23
N GLY A 412 4.65 -8.26 -35.90
CA GLY A 412 4.95 -8.73 -37.26
C GLY A 412 3.94 -8.26 -38.33
N ASP A 413 3.04 -7.33 -38.00
CA ASP A 413 2.01 -6.85 -38.92
C ASP A 413 2.60 -5.90 -39.97
N VAL A 414 2.33 -6.18 -41.26
CA VAL A 414 2.79 -5.34 -42.37
C VAL A 414 2.20 -3.93 -42.28
N ARG A 415 1.01 -3.77 -41.68
CA ARG A 415 0.36 -2.47 -41.44
C ARG A 415 1.14 -1.60 -40.45
N ALA A 416 2.05 -2.17 -39.65
CA ALA A 416 2.91 -1.40 -38.74
C ALA A 416 4.03 -0.64 -39.47
N VAL A 417 4.39 -1.03 -40.69
CA VAL A 417 5.54 -0.48 -41.43
C VAL A 417 5.51 1.06 -41.58
N PRO A 418 4.39 1.72 -41.94
CA PRO A 418 4.34 3.18 -42.03
C PRO A 418 4.56 3.86 -40.67
N HIS A 419 3.99 3.29 -39.59
CA HIS A 419 4.15 3.81 -38.23
C HIS A 419 5.58 3.67 -37.72
N LEU A 420 6.22 2.52 -37.98
CA LEU A 420 7.63 2.28 -37.65
C LEU A 420 8.56 3.25 -38.39
N ARG A 421 8.22 3.66 -39.62
CA ARG A 421 8.96 4.71 -40.33
C ARG A 421 8.82 6.07 -39.65
N ARG A 422 7.60 6.46 -39.29
CA ARG A 422 7.33 7.73 -38.59
C ARG A 422 8.06 7.80 -37.25
N LEU A 423 7.99 6.73 -36.45
CA LEU A 423 8.71 6.64 -35.16
C LEU A 423 10.22 6.63 -35.38
N GLY A 424 10.73 5.86 -36.34
CA GLY A 424 12.15 5.81 -36.65
C GLY A 424 12.72 7.16 -37.12
N THR A 425 11.94 7.97 -37.83
CA THR A 425 12.33 9.35 -38.17
C THR A 425 12.29 10.28 -36.97
N ALA A 426 11.28 10.15 -36.09
CA ALA A 426 11.18 10.96 -34.87
C ALA A 426 12.33 10.66 -33.88
N LEU A 427 12.76 9.40 -33.82
CA LEU A 427 13.87 8.94 -32.99
C LEU A 427 15.26 9.16 -33.63
N ALA A 428 15.34 9.67 -34.86
CA ALA A 428 16.61 9.80 -35.59
C ALA A 428 17.60 10.74 -34.89
N ASP A 429 17.09 11.79 -34.24
CA ASP A 429 17.88 12.78 -33.49
C ASP A 429 17.93 12.50 -31.97
N SER A 430 17.44 11.33 -31.54
CA SER A 430 17.43 10.90 -30.14
C SER A 430 18.71 10.12 -29.75
N PRO A 431 18.95 9.90 -28.44
CA PRO A 431 19.98 8.97 -27.95
C PRO A 431 19.85 7.55 -28.52
N TYR A 432 18.66 7.19 -29.02
CA TYR A 432 18.34 5.89 -29.60
C TYR A 432 18.49 5.81 -31.12
N SER A 433 19.13 6.81 -31.75
CA SER A 433 19.32 6.91 -33.20
C SER A 433 19.84 5.63 -33.88
N LYS A 434 20.75 4.90 -33.23
CA LYS A 434 21.23 3.59 -33.73
C LYS A 434 20.13 2.53 -33.77
N ILE A 435 19.33 2.44 -32.71
CA ILE A 435 18.19 1.51 -32.63
C ILE A 435 17.09 1.92 -33.61
N ALA A 436 16.86 3.23 -33.78
CA ALA A 436 15.92 3.76 -34.76
C ALA A 436 16.31 3.38 -36.20
N GLN A 437 17.61 3.41 -36.53
CA GLN A 437 18.10 2.95 -37.83
C GLN A 437 17.87 1.45 -38.05
N GLU A 438 17.97 0.62 -37.02
CA GLU A 438 17.64 -0.80 -37.09
C GLU A 438 16.15 -1.03 -37.37
N PHE A 439 15.27 -0.23 -36.75
CA PHE A 439 13.83 -0.27 -37.02
C PHE A 439 13.50 0.13 -38.46
N LEU A 440 14.11 1.21 -38.96
CA LEU A 440 13.96 1.66 -40.34
C LEU A 440 14.46 0.61 -41.34
N ALA A 441 15.57 -0.06 -41.03
CA ALA A 441 16.09 -1.16 -41.83
C ALA A 441 15.17 -2.39 -41.81
N TYR A 442 14.58 -2.73 -40.65
CA TYR A 442 13.58 -3.79 -40.53
C TYR A 442 12.34 -3.49 -41.38
N ALA A 443 11.77 -2.28 -41.24
CA ALA A 443 10.62 -1.83 -42.00
C ALA A 443 10.88 -1.86 -43.52
N ALA A 444 12.07 -1.43 -43.96
CA ALA A 444 12.48 -1.49 -45.37
C ALA A 444 12.63 -2.92 -45.91
N ARG A 445 13.10 -3.87 -45.08
CA ARG A 445 13.20 -5.29 -45.45
C ARG A 445 11.82 -5.96 -45.57
N GLN A 446 10.88 -5.64 -44.69
CA GLN A 446 9.52 -6.20 -44.76
C GLN A 446 8.79 -5.77 -46.05
N MET A 447 8.96 -4.52 -46.51
CA MET A 447 8.40 -4.09 -47.81
C MET A 447 9.01 -4.82 -49.02
N LYS A 448 10.32 -5.11 -48.98
CA LYS A 448 11.00 -5.89 -50.03
C LYS A 448 10.57 -7.36 -50.08
N ASN A 449 10.11 -7.91 -48.96
CA ASN A 449 9.63 -9.29 -48.86
C ASN A 449 8.12 -9.42 -49.06
N GLY A 450 7.31 -8.44 -48.67
CA GLY A 450 5.87 -8.37 -48.96
C GLY A 450 5.57 -8.25 -50.46
N SER A 451 6.51 -7.71 -51.24
CA SER A 451 6.48 -7.72 -52.71
C SER A 451 6.94 -9.05 -53.35
N ARG A 452 7.43 -10.01 -52.54
CA ARG A 452 7.87 -11.35 -52.98
C ARG A 452 7.42 -12.44 -51.99
N GLY A 453 6.12 -12.77 -52.02
CA GLY A 453 5.60 -14.08 -51.59
C GLY A 453 5.86 -14.53 -50.14
N SER A 454 4.79 -14.51 -49.34
CA SER A 454 4.67 -15.16 -48.02
C SER A 454 5.26 -16.58 -47.98
N ARG A 455 6.40 -16.80 -47.29
CA ARG A 455 6.78 -18.12 -46.69
C ARG A 455 8.07 -18.19 -45.85
N ARG A 456 8.86 -17.11 -45.65
CA ARG A 456 10.20 -17.24 -44.99
C ARG A 456 10.43 -16.43 -43.70
N VAL A 457 9.42 -15.85 -43.07
CA VAL A 457 9.62 -14.93 -41.94
C VAL A 457 9.61 -15.61 -40.56
N LEU A 458 9.00 -16.79 -40.41
CA LEU A 458 8.88 -17.49 -39.12
C LEU A 458 10.19 -18.07 -38.55
N GLY A 459 11.23 -18.25 -39.38
CA GLY A 459 12.50 -18.87 -38.95
C GLY A 459 13.45 -17.96 -38.17
N LYS A 460 13.47 -16.65 -38.47
CA LYS A 460 14.47 -15.71 -37.90
C LYS A 460 14.00 -14.99 -36.63
N VAL A 461 12.70 -14.95 -36.36
CA VAL A 461 12.15 -14.39 -35.11
C VAL A 461 12.58 -15.26 -33.90
N ARG A 462 12.87 -16.54 -34.13
CA ARG A 462 13.35 -17.49 -33.10
C ARG A 462 14.81 -17.24 -32.68
N GLU A 463 15.66 -16.68 -33.56
CA GLU A 463 17.07 -16.39 -33.26
C GLU A 463 17.22 -15.12 -32.40
N MET A 464 16.35 -14.11 -32.55
CA MET A 464 16.35 -12.94 -31.67
C MET A 464 15.86 -13.25 -30.25
N ARG A 465 15.01 -14.27 -30.07
CA ARG A 465 14.56 -14.74 -28.74
C ARG A 465 15.71 -15.30 -27.87
N GLN A 466 16.76 -15.86 -28.48
CA GLN A 466 17.85 -16.52 -27.75
C GLN A 466 19.00 -15.58 -27.37
N ALA A 467 19.18 -14.46 -28.08
CA ALA A 467 20.32 -13.56 -27.85
C ALA A 467 20.21 -12.74 -26.54
N ASN A 468 19.01 -12.59 -25.97
CA ASN A 468 18.76 -11.76 -24.79
C ASN A 468 18.42 -12.57 -23.53
N GLY A 469 18.51 -13.91 -23.59
CA GLY A 469 18.47 -14.76 -22.40
C GLY A 469 19.88 -14.95 -21.85
N CYS A 470 20.11 -14.53 -20.60
CA CYS A 470 21.34 -14.71 -19.82
C CYS A 470 22.16 -15.96 -20.22
N SER A 471 23.29 -15.73 -20.88
CA SER A 471 24.34 -16.75 -21.02
C SER A 471 25.65 -16.19 -20.47
N ARG A 472 25.98 -16.63 -19.24
CA ARG A 472 27.30 -16.46 -18.63
C ARG A 472 28.38 -16.91 -19.64
N PRO A 473 29.49 -16.16 -19.83
CA PRO A 473 30.52 -16.57 -20.77
C PRO A 473 31.23 -17.81 -20.26
N ARG A 474 31.11 -18.92 -21.00
CA ARG A 474 31.92 -20.13 -20.79
C ARG A 474 33.33 -19.86 -21.36
N ALA A 475 34.35 -20.03 -20.51
CA ALA A 475 35.75 -19.80 -20.84
C ALA A 475 36.20 -20.60 -22.08
N LYS A 476 36.89 -19.91 -23.00
CA LYS A 476 37.53 -20.51 -24.18
C LYS A 476 38.74 -21.36 -23.75
N VAL A 477 38.62 -22.67 -23.89
CA VAL A 477 39.79 -23.57 -23.93
C VAL A 477 40.42 -23.44 -25.32
N GLY A 478 41.66 -22.95 -25.36
CA GLY A 478 42.45 -22.82 -26.57
C GLY A 478 42.78 -24.17 -27.18
N ARG A 479 42.43 -24.36 -28.45
CA ARG A 479 42.96 -25.43 -29.30
C ARG A 479 44.28 -24.94 -29.90
N THR A 480 45.40 -25.49 -29.45
CA THR A 480 46.66 -25.47 -30.18
C THR A 480 46.72 -26.69 -31.10
N SER A 481 47.06 -26.47 -32.37
CA SER A 481 47.31 -27.50 -33.36
C SER A 481 48.81 -27.58 -33.68
N SER A 482 49.41 -28.72 -33.39
CA SER A 482 50.54 -29.33 -34.10
C SER A 482 50.60 -30.78 -33.59
N GLY A 483 50.65 -31.85 -34.39
CA GLY A 483 51.29 -32.03 -35.68
C GLY A 483 52.62 -32.76 -35.46
N GLY A 484 52.62 -34.09 -35.35
CA GLY A 484 53.84 -34.88 -35.57
C GLY A 484 54.04 -36.18 -34.77
N ARG A 485 54.03 -37.29 -35.52
CA ARG A 485 54.87 -38.50 -35.40
C ARG A 485 54.74 -39.45 -34.18
N SER A 486 54.22 -40.64 -34.49
CA SER A 486 54.93 -41.94 -34.47
C SER A 486 55.97 -42.18 -33.36
N GLY A 487 55.71 -43.16 -32.48
CA GLY A 487 56.77 -43.80 -31.68
C GLY A 487 56.29 -44.86 -30.68
N ARG A 488 56.54 -46.13 -31.04
CA ARG A 488 56.54 -47.38 -30.26
C ARG A 488 56.93 -47.32 -28.76
N ARG A 489 56.36 -48.30 -28.03
CA ARG A 489 56.89 -49.07 -26.86
C ARG A 489 57.15 -48.23 -25.59
N MET A 490 56.79 -48.65 -24.39
CA MET A 490 56.74 -49.99 -23.79
C MET A 490 55.63 -50.03 -22.74
#